data_AF-A0A6J5E9Y0-F1
#
_entry.id   AF-A0A6J5E9Y0-F1
#
_cell.length_a   1.000
_cell.length_b   1.000
_cell.length_c   1.000
_cell.angle_alpha   90.00
_cell.angle_beta   90.00
_cell.angle_gamma   90.00
#
_symmetry.space_group_name_H-M   'P 1'
#
loop_
_entity.id
_entity.type
_entity.pdbx_description
1 polymer ?
#
loop_
_entity_poly.entity_id
_entity_poly.type
_entity_poly.pdbx_seq_one_letter_code
_entity_poly.pdbx_strand_id
1 'polypeptide(L)'
;MKFVNPVPSALRAMRPSHTIRLFTESATARYGTAISATWQMEVSNVTTALVPATGDKPGGTRYTMKPIYRARADGETCLDSDSLAKKCGAAMGKLFGDTLRAAHVVQIRTETQAQPAN
;
A
#
# COMPACT_ATOMS: atom_id res chain seq x y z
N MET A 1 -15.62 -12.76 -13.18
CA MET A 1 -15.90 -11.50 -12.45
C MET A 1 -14.79 -10.51 -12.74
N LYS A 2 -15.10 -9.24 -13.00
CA LYS A 2 -14.08 -8.19 -13.18
C LYS A 2 -13.67 -7.67 -11.79
N PHE A 3 -12.42 -7.89 -11.40
CA PHE A 3 -11.90 -7.33 -10.16
C PHE A 3 -11.86 -5.80 -10.27
N VAL A 4 -12.77 -5.11 -9.59
CA VAL A 4 -12.76 -3.65 -9.52
C VAL A 4 -11.78 -3.25 -8.43
N ASN A 5 -10.71 -2.56 -8.79
CA ASN A 5 -9.74 -2.06 -7.82
C ASN A 5 -10.45 -1.07 -6.86
N PRO A 6 -10.55 -1.36 -5.55
CA PRO A 6 -11.26 -0.51 -4.60
C PRO A 6 -10.43 0.71 -4.14
N VAL A 7 -9.15 0.78 -4.50
CA VAL A 7 -8.24 1.85 -4.03
C VAL A 7 -8.72 3.25 -4.41
N PRO A 8 -9.16 3.55 -5.65
CA PRO A 8 -9.56 4.91 -6.03
C PRO A 8 -10.82 5.44 -5.32
N SER A 9 -11.75 4.57 -4.93
CA SER A 9 -12.94 4.97 -4.14
C SER A 9 -12.56 5.20 -2.69
N ALA A 10 -11.73 4.32 -2.11
CA ALA A 10 -11.24 4.44 -0.75
C ALA A 10 -10.41 5.72 -0.52
N LEU A 11 -9.52 6.07 -1.46
CA LEU A 11 -8.74 7.31 -1.40
C LEU A 11 -9.63 8.56 -1.41
N ARG A 12 -10.69 8.55 -2.23
CA ARG A 12 -11.64 9.66 -2.30
C ARG A 12 -12.47 9.82 -1.03
N ALA A 13 -12.91 8.71 -0.44
CA ALA A 13 -13.73 8.72 0.76
C ALA A 13 -12.94 9.13 2.00
N MET A 14 -11.73 8.63 2.18
CA MET A 14 -10.97 8.80 3.43
C MET A 14 -9.99 9.98 3.40
N ARG A 15 -9.55 10.43 2.22
CA ARG A 15 -8.50 11.45 2.05
C ARG A 15 -7.27 11.23 2.96
N PRO A 16 -6.69 10.01 2.96
CA PRO A 16 -5.62 9.70 3.89
C PRO A 16 -4.33 10.44 3.49
N SER A 17 -3.47 10.73 4.47
CA SER A 17 -2.10 11.21 4.22
C SER A 17 -1.13 10.08 3.86
N HIS A 18 -1.45 8.85 4.26
CA HIS A 18 -0.64 7.65 4.04
C HIS A 18 -1.52 6.45 3.73
N THR A 19 -1.02 5.54 2.90
CA THR A 19 -1.69 4.26 2.61
C THR A 19 -0.75 3.11 2.89
N ILE A 20 -1.29 2.05 3.50
CA ILE A 20 -0.63 0.76 3.62
C ILE A 20 -1.35 -0.20 2.68
N ARG A 21 -0.63 -0.80 1.75
CA ARG A 21 -1.18 -1.75 0.78
C ARG A 21 -0.46 -3.08 0.91
N LEU A 22 -1.23 -4.13 1.19
CA LEU A 22 -0.78 -5.52 1.10
C LEU A 22 -1.24 -6.09 -0.24
N PHE A 23 -0.33 -6.67 -1.01
CA PHE A 23 -0.62 -7.32 -2.28
C PHE A 23 0.33 -8.50 -2.53
N THR A 24 -0.03 -9.37 -3.46
CA THR A 24 0.77 -10.53 -3.86
C THR A 24 1.28 -10.36 -5.27
N GLU A 25 2.53 -10.73 -5.50
CA GLU A 25 3.06 -11.04 -6.82
C GLU A 25 3.31 -12.55 -6.89
N SER A 26 2.58 -13.24 -7.76
CA SER A 26 2.76 -14.67 -7.99
C SER A 26 3.94 -14.86 -8.96
N ALA A 27 5.08 -15.32 -8.45
CA ALA A 27 6.30 -15.45 -9.25
C ALA A 27 6.37 -16.76 -10.05
N THR A 28 5.67 -17.80 -9.61
CA THR A 28 5.70 -19.12 -10.25
C THR A 28 4.31 -19.75 -10.32
N ALA A 29 3.96 -20.23 -11.51
CA ALA A 29 2.74 -21.00 -11.75
C ALA A 29 3.09 -22.37 -12.33
N ARG A 30 2.48 -23.43 -11.80
CA ARG A 30 2.52 -24.78 -12.37
C ARG A 30 1.14 -25.10 -12.92
N TYR A 31 1.04 -25.43 -14.21
CA TYR A 31 -0.24 -25.66 -14.90
C TYR A 31 -1.26 -24.51 -14.71
N GLY A 32 -0.79 -23.25 -14.67
CA GLY A 32 -1.64 -22.07 -14.46
C GLY A 32 -2.05 -21.81 -12.99
N THR A 33 -1.66 -22.69 -12.07
CA THR A 33 -1.88 -22.52 -10.62
C THR A 33 -0.63 -21.94 -9.99
N ALA A 34 -0.74 -20.80 -9.33
CA ALA A 34 0.39 -20.20 -8.62
C ALA A 34 0.86 -21.15 -7.49
N ILE A 35 2.16 -21.45 -7.41
CA ILE A 35 2.74 -22.36 -6.40
C ILE A 35 3.58 -21.64 -5.34
N SER A 36 3.96 -20.38 -5.58
CA SER A 36 4.51 -19.48 -4.57
C SER A 36 4.15 -18.03 -4.87
N ALA A 37 3.95 -17.24 -3.82
CA ALA A 37 3.61 -15.83 -3.91
C ALA A 37 4.53 -15.04 -2.99
N THR A 38 5.12 -14.00 -3.55
CA THR A 38 5.80 -13.00 -2.75
C THR A 38 4.76 -11.98 -2.35
N TRP A 39 4.47 -11.92 -1.05
CA TRP A 39 3.63 -10.90 -0.46
C TRP A 39 4.44 -9.63 -0.28
N GLN A 40 3.86 -8.51 -0.69
CA GLN A 40 4.47 -7.20 -0.60
C GLN A 40 3.56 -6.28 0.20
N MET A 41 4.17 -5.59 1.17
CA MET A 41 3.55 -4.47 1.86
C MET A 41 4.23 -3.19 1.40
N GLU A 42 3.44 -2.25 0.88
CA GLU A 42 3.90 -0.91 0.54
C GLU A 42 3.24 0.12 1.44
N VAL A 43 4.06 0.97 2.07
CA VAL A 43 3.60 2.20 2.72
C VAL A 43 3.93 3.36 1.80
N SER A 44 2.93 4.15 1.47
CA SER A 44 3.04 5.26 0.52
C SER A 44 2.46 6.54 1.12
N ASN A 45 3.16 7.66 0.90
CA ASN A 45 2.60 8.99 1.15
C ASN A 45 1.59 9.32 0.05
N VAL A 46 0.47 9.90 0.44
CA VAL A 46 -0.57 10.32 -0.50
C VAL A 46 -0.55 11.84 -0.58
N THR A 47 -0.33 12.36 -1.78
CA THR A 47 -0.53 13.78 -2.06
C THR A 47 -1.80 13.95 -2.90
N THR A 48 -2.61 14.93 -2.51
CA THR A 48 -3.86 15.26 -3.18
C THR A 48 -3.73 16.62 -3.84
N ALA A 49 -4.05 16.71 -5.13
CA ALA A 49 -4.11 17.96 -5.86
C ALA A 49 -5.48 18.11 -6.52
N LEU A 50 -6.06 19.31 -6.42
CA LEU A 50 -7.23 19.67 -7.20
C LEU A 50 -6.80 19.96 -8.63
N VAL A 51 -7.46 19.31 -9.58
CA VAL A 51 -7.29 19.54 -11.01
C VAL A 51 -8.47 20.40 -11.45
N PRO A 52 -8.25 21.66 -11.85
CA PRO A 52 -9.32 22.51 -12.32
C PRO A 52 -9.91 21.95 -13.62
N ALA A 53 -11.20 22.18 -13.83
CA ALA A 53 -11.82 21.87 -15.11
C ALA A 53 -11.26 22.83 -16.17
N THR A 54 -10.92 22.30 -17.33
CA THR A 54 -10.63 23.11 -18.53
C THR A 54 -11.74 22.85 -19.54
N GLY A 55 -11.92 23.72 -20.55
CA GLY A 55 -13.07 23.66 -21.48
C GLY A 55 -13.41 22.25 -22.02
N ASP A 56 -12.39 21.42 -22.25
CA ASP A 56 -12.55 20.07 -22.80
C ASP A 56 -12.43 18.93 -21.78
N LYS A 57 -12.17 19.22 -20.49
CA LYS A 57 -11.91 18.19 -19.46
C LYS A 57 -12.61 18.49 -18.15
N PRO A 58 -13.40 17.53 -17.61
CA PRO A 58 -13.97 17.68 -16.29
C PRO A 58 -12.86 17.80 -15.25
N GLY A 59 -13.03 18.73 -14.30
CA GLY A 59 -12.15 18.86 -13.16
C GLY A 59 -12.19 17.63 -12.26
N GLY A 60 -11.26 17.53 -11.33
CA GLY A 60 -11.20 16.37 -10.44
C GLY A 60 -10.17 16.48 -9.33
N THR A 61 -9.98 15.37 -8.62
CA THR A 61 -8.92 15.24 -7.63
C THR A 61 -7.91 14.23 -8.12
N ARG A 62 -6.65 14.65 -8.23
CA ARG A 62 -5.53 13.78 -8.51
C ARG A 62 -4.93 13.30 -7.18
N TYR A 63 -4.77 11.99 -7.08
CA TYR A 63 -4.03 11.35 -5.99
C TYR A 63 -2.71 10.86 -6.54
N THR A 64 -1.61 11.25 -5.92
CA THR A 64 -0.28 10.70 -6.20
C THR A 64 0.16 9.91 -4.98
N MET A 65 0.62 8.68 -5.23
CA MET A 65 1.14 7.79 -4.17
C MET A 65 2.65 7.69 -4.35
N LYS A 66 3.42 8.06 -3.33
CA LYS A 66 4.87 7.92 -3.31
C LYS A 66 5.28 6.86 -2.29
N PRO A 67 5.84 5.72 -2.72
CA PRO A 67 6.33 4.69 -1.80
C PRO A 67 7.42 5.26 -0.89
N ILE A 68 7.28 5.00 0.42
CA ILE A 68 8.28 5.36 1.43
C ILE A 68 8.89 4.12 2.10
N TYR A 69 8.17 3.01 2.11
CA TYR A 69 8.65 1.75 2.68
C TYR A 69 8.05 0.57 1.91
N ARG A 70 8.87 -0.47 1.71
CA ARG A 70 8.45 -1.73 1.11
C ARG A 70 9.01 -2.90 1.92
N ALA A 71 8.15 -3.84 2.27
CA ALA A 71 8.55 -5.12 2.84
C ALA A 71 8.09 -6.26 1.92
N ARG A 72 8.86 -7.34 1.92
CA ARG A 72 8.58 -8.55 1.15
C ARG A 72 8.65 -9.75 2.08
N ALA A 73 7.75 -10.69 1.89
CA ALA A 73 7.77 -11.96 2.58
C ALA A 73 7.25 -13.03 1.61
N ASP A 74 7.96 -14.13 1.51
CA ASP A 74 7.52 -15.27 0.74
C ASP A 74 6.52 -16.07 1.57
N GLY A 75 5.43 -16.50 0.92
CA GLY A 75 4.37 -17.27 1.55
C GLY A 75 3.70 -18.21 0.56
N GLU A 76 2.90 -19.12 1.08
CA GLU A 76 2.12 -20.05 0.26
C GLU A 76 1.09 -19.32 -0.61
N THR A 77 0.93 -19.80 -1.84
CA THR A 77 -0.13 -19.37 -2.75
C THR A 77 -1.43 -20.04 -2.40
N CYS A 78 -2.15 -19.40 -1.49
CA CYS A 78 -3.51 -19.77 -1.15
C CYS A 78 -4.54 -19.32 -2.20
N LEU A 79 -4.18 -19.33 -3.49
CA LEU A 79 -4.98 -18.73 -4.57
C LEU A 79 -5.99 -19.72 -5.18
N ASP A 80 -6.16 -20.89 -4.59
CA ASP A 80 -7.10 -21.92 -5.06
C ASP A 80 -8.58 -21.53 -4.89
N SER A 81 -8.89 -20.63 -3.95
CA SER A 81 -10.24 -20.06 -3.79
C SER A 81 -10.22 -18.69 -3.13
N ASP A 82 -11.27 -17.89 -3.34
CA ASP A 82 -11.45 -16.58 -2.67
C ASP A 82 -11.38 -16.68 -1.14
N SER A 83 -11.90 -17.78 -0.58
CA SER A 83 -11.89 -18.02 0.87
C SER A 83 -10.48 -18.25 1.41
N LEU A 84 -9.66 -18.99 0.67
CA LEU A 84 -8.28 -19.32 1.03
C LEU A 84 -7.38 -18.10 0.82
N ALA A 85 -7.59 -17.34 -0.26
CA ALA A 85 -6.87 -16.10 -0.54
C ALA A 85 -7.11 -15.05 0.55
N LYS A 86 -8.35 -14.92 1.05
CA LYS A 86 -8.67 -14.06 2.20
C LYS A 86 -7.96 -14.50 3.47
N LYS A 87 -7.96 -15.80 3.77
CA LYS A 87 -7.29 -16.34 4.96
C LYS A 87 -5.78 -16.07 4.94
N CYS A 88 -5.13 -16.33 3.81
CA CYS A 88 -3.68 -16.12 3.73
C CYS A 88 -3.31 -14.64 3.64
N GLY A 89 -4.14 -13.81 3.02
CA GLY A 89 -4.02 -12.36 3.11
C GLY A 89 -4.12 -11.84 4.54
N ALA A 90 -5.05 -12.39 5.34
CA ALA A 90 -5.17 -12.04 6.76
C ALA A 90 -3.96 -12.50 7.59
N ALA A 91 -3.48 -13.73 7.37
CA ALA A 91 -2.29 -14.25 8.04
C ALA A 91 -1.04 -13.41 7.73
N MET A 92 -0.83 -13.05 6.45
CA MET A 92 0.28 -12.21 6.04
C MET A 92 0.14 -10.77 6.53
N GLY A 93 -1.08 -10.22 6.52
CA GLY A 93 -1.37 -8.92 7.12
C GLY A 93 -1.04 -8.89 8.61
N LYS A 94 -1.32 -9.98 9.34
CA LYS A 94 -0.92 -10.12 10.74
C LYS A 94 0.60 -10.15 10.89
N LEU A 95 1.31 -10.95 10.08
CA LEU A 95 2.77 -11.03 10.11
C LEU A 95 3.42 -9.65 9.88
N PHE A 96 3.02 -8.93 8.82
CA PHE A 96 3.54 -7.60 8.55
C PHE A 96 3.16 -6.60 9.64
N GLY A 97 1.93 -6.66 10.16
CA GLY A 97 1.47 -5.80 11.25
C GLY A 97 2.26 -6.01 12.54
N ASP A 98 2.54 -7.27 12.90
CA ASP A 98 3.34 -7.61 14.07
C ASP A 98 4.79 -7.12 13.90
N THR A 99 5.39 -7.28 12.71
CA THR A 99 6.72 -6.74 12.39
C THR A 99 6.76 -5.21 12.50
N LEU A 100 5.75 -4.50 11.98
CA LEU A 100 5.68 -3.04 12.11
C LEU A 100 5.54 -2.58 13.56
N ARG A 101 4.82 -3.32 14.40
CA ARG A 101 4.69 -3.00 15.83
C ARG A 101 5.99 -3.24 16.60
N ALA A 102 6.78 -4.25 16.19
CA ALA A 102 8.07 -4.54 16.78
C ALA A 102 9.20 -3.63 16.28
N ALA A 103 9.01 -2.98 15.12
CA ALA A 103 9.97 -2.04 14.57
C ALA A 103 10.10 -0.82 15.50
N HIS A 104 11.27 -0.68 16.13
CA HIS A 104 11.57 0.50 16.92
C HIS A 104 11.61 1.72 16.00
N VAL A 105 10.70 2.67 16.23
CA VAL A 105 10.74 3.97 15.54
C VAL A 105 11.83 4.80 16.21
N VAL A 106 13.01 4.87 15.57
CA VAL A 106 13.99 5.92 15.90
C VAL A 106 13.40 7.24 15.39
N GLN A 107 12.80 8.01 16.30
CA GLN A 107 12.48 9.40 16.00
C GLN A 107 13.80 10.16 15.87
N ILE A 108 14.28 10.32 14.64
CA ILE A 108 15.26 11.36 14.35
C ILE A 108 14.48 12.67 14.50
N ARG A 109 14.53 13.26 15.71
CA ARG A 109 14.17 14.67 15.89
C ARG A 109 15.06 15.42 14.91
N THR A 110 14.45 16.04 13.90
CA THR A 110 15.13 17.03 13.07
C THR A 110 15.58 18.10 14.05
N GLU A 111 16.89 18.21 14.25
CA GLU A 111 17.47 19.18 15.15
C GLU A 111 16.91 20.55 14.81
N THR A 112 16.39 21.19 15.85
CA THR A 112 15.93 22.57 15.88
C THR A 112 16.90 23.44 15.10
N GLN A 113 16.40 24.19 14.11
CA GLN A 113 17.11 25.33 13.54
C GLN A 113 17.58 26.23 14.69
N ALA A 114 18.87 26.15 15.02
CA ALA A 114 19.53 27.19 15.79
C ALA A 114 19.76 28.35 14.81
N GLN A 115 18.85 29.32 14.85
CA GLN A 115 19.07 30.65 14.31
C GLN A 115 19.90 31.42 15.35
N PRO A 116 21.11 31.90 15.03
CA PRO A 116 21.68 33.02 15.75
C PRO A 116 21.21 34.32 15.10
N ALA A 117 20.87 35.24 15.98
CA ALA A 117 20.36 36.57 15.71
C ALA A 117 21.47 37.54 15.28
N ASN A 118 21.05 38.51 14.46
CA ASN A 118 21.70 39.77 14.07
C ASN A 118 23.04 39.70 13.33
#